data_AF-A0A5D3JWM1-F1
#
_entry.id   AF-A0A5D3JWM1-F1
#
_cell.length_a   1.000
_cell.length_b   1.000
_cell.length_c   1.000
_cell.angle_alpha   90.00
_cell.angle_beta   90.00
_cell.angle_gamma   90.00
#
_symmetry.space_group_name_H-M   'P 1'
#
loop_
_entity.id
_entity.type
_entity.pdbx_description
1 polymer ?
#
loop_
_entity_poly.entity_id
_entity_poly.type
_entity_poly.pdbx_seq_one_letter_code
_entity_poly.pdbx_strand_id
1 'polypeptide(L)'
;MGLSNAARQARHRAKRAAEMEALRNGAAPSQGAEVNALRKRVRELEAALGAKPKPAMTLDMISTKTGREQAEIFMRQQEKRFEGEIRRRVQAEVAAWMEQMLPEYKKRLEESDRVIKTRKGFMKKALFNKFRFAIHEDTYSHRSAKERAELCQWLEEHETVLVAEDEKPTTLPTLEELMRNREAIRRANSERSKAAHARAKAEREAEKREADNSAL
;
A
#
# COMPACT_ATOMS: atom_id res chain seq x y z
N MET A 1 19.32 41.83 21.14
CA MET A 1 20.65 41.24 21.38
C MET A 1 20.81 39.99 20.53
N GLY A 2 21.52 40.08 19.41
CA GLY A 2 21.71 38.96 18.50
C GLY A 2 22.66 37.93 19.11
N LEU A 3 22.23 36.67 19.20
CA LEU A 3 23.11 35.55 19.56
C LEU A 3 24.34 35.58 18.64
N SER A 4 25.53 35.68 19.24
CA SER A 4 26.79 35.75 18.50
C SER A 4 26.91 34.54 17.56
N ASN A 5 27.56 34.74 16.40
CA ASN A 5 27.77 33.66 15.42
C ASN A 5 28.44 32.43 16.04
N ALA A 6 29.27 32.63 17.07
CA ALA A 6 29.86 31.56 17.87
C ALA A 6 28.82 30.70 18.60
N ALA A 7 27.78 31.31 19.18
CA ALA A 7 26.71 30.58 19.87
C ALA A 7 25.85 29.75 18.90
N ARG A 8 25.64 30.23 17.66
CA ARG A 8 24.95 29.44 16.62
C ARG A 8 25.79 28.26 16.14
N GLN A 9 27.08 28.47 15.91
CA GLN A 9 27.99 27.40 15.51
C GLN A 9 28.13 26.34 16.60
N ALA A 10 28.19 26.73 17.88
CA ALA A 10 28.22 25.81 19.01
C ALA A 10 26.95 24.94 19.08
N ARG A 11 25.76 25.55 18.92
CA ARG A 11 24.49 24.80 18.87
C ARG A 11 24.41 23.83 17.69
N HIS A 12 24.91 24.23 16.53
CA HIS A 12 24.92 23.36 15.35
C HIS A 12 25.89 22.18 15.51
N ARG A 13 27.06 22.40 16.12
CA ARG A 13 28.02 21.33 16.44
C ARG A 13 27.47 20.36 17.49
N ALA A 14 26.83 20.86 18.54
CA ALA A 14 26.18 20.03 19.57
C ALA A 14 25.05 19.17 18.97
N LYS A 15 24.23 19.75 18.07
CA LYS A 15 23.16 19.02 17.39
C LYS A 15 23.70 17.90 16.50
N ARG A 16 24.75 18.16 15.72
CA ARG A 16 25.40 17.13 14.88
C ARG A 16 26.08 16.04 15.71
N ALA A 17 26.68 16.39 16.85
CA ALA A 17 27.30 15.41 17.74
C ALA A 17 26.25 14.44 18.33
N ALA A 18 25.11 14.97 18.80
CA ALA A 18 24.00 14.16 19.29
C ALA A 18 23.37 13.27 18.20
N GLU A 19 23.31 13.78 16.96
CA GLU A 19 22.79 13.02 15.81
C GLU A 19 23.72 11.87 15.40
N MET A 20 25.04 12.09 15.45
CA MET A 20 26.05 11.05 15.21
C MET A 20 26.10 10.00 16.34
N GLU A 21 25.88 10.42 17.58
CA GLU A 21 25.80 9.52 18.73
C GLU A 21 24.52 8.66 18.70
N ALA A 22 23.40 9.22 18.25
CA ALA A 22 22.16 8.47 18.02
C ALA A 22 22.31 7.41 16.91
N LEU A 23 23.01 7.74 15.82
CA LEU A 23 23.32 6.79 14.75
C LEU A 23 24.25 5.67 15.22
N ARG A 24 25.24 5.98 16.07
CA ARG A 24 26.15 4.99 16.67
C ARG A 24 25.44 4.02 17.60
N ASN A 25 24.39 4.46 18.31
CA ASN A 25 23.60 3.65 19.23
C ASN A 25 22.40 2.93 18.55
N GLY A 26 22.33 2.93 17.22
CA GLY A 26 21.26 2.24 16.47
C GLY A 26 19.88 2.90 16.59
N ALA A 27 19.79 4.12 17.13
CA ALA A 27 18.55 4.88 17.18
C ALA A 27 18.31 5.54 15.82
N ALA A 28 17.61 4.84 14.94
CA ALA A 28 17.18 5.39 13.66
C ALA A 28 16.35 6.68 13.87
N PRO A 29 16.70 7.80 13.19
CA PRO A 29 15.92 9.02 13.30
C PRO A 29 14.66 8.88 12.43
N SER A 30 13.51 8.53 13.04
CA SER A 30 12.17 9.04 12.70
C SER A 30 11.00 8.14 13.12
N GLN A 31 11.21 6.86 13.44
CA GLN A 31 10.08 5.96 13.76
C GLN A 31 9.26 6.46 14.96
N GLY A 32 9.90 7.01 15.99
CA GLY A 32 9.18 7.57 17.15
C GLY A 32 8.34 8.80 16.82
N ALA A 33 8.75 9.63 15.86
CA ALA A 33 8.02 10.82 15.46
C ALA A 33 6.79 10.47 14.62
N GLU A 34 6.93 9.53 13.69
CA GLU A 34 5.81 9.01 12.88
C GLU A 34 4.82 8.23 13.74
N VAL A 35 5.29 7.38 14.65
CA VAL A 35 4.43 6.64 15.60
C VAL A 35 3.70 7.60 16.53
N ASN A 36 4.34 8.68 17.00
CA ASN A 36 3.68 9.70 17.81
C ASN A 36 2.67 10.53 17.00
N ALA A 37 2.96 10.84 15.73
CA ALA A 37 2.02 11.50 14.84
C ALA A 37 0.79 10.62 14.54
N LEU A 38 1.00 9.32 14.30
CA LEU A 38 -0.06 8.34 14.13
C LEU A 38 -0.90 8.19 15.40
N ARG A 39 -0.29 8.08 16.58
CA ARG A 39 -1.00 8.04 17.86
C ARG A 39 -1.82 9.30 18.13
N LYS A 40 -1.28 10.47 17.79
CA LYS A 40 -2.02 11.73 17.90
C LYS A 40 -3.24 11.74 16.97
N ARG A 41 -3.07 11.27 15.73
CA ARG A 41 -4.13 11.20 14.72
C ARG A 41 -5.22 10.17 15.08
N VAL A 42 -4.82 9.04 15.66
CA VAL A 42 -5.76 8.04 16.20
C VAL A 42 -6.54 8.63 17.36
N ARG A 43 -5.90 9.33 18.32
CA ARG A 43 -6.61 10.03 19.40
C ARG A 43 -7.54 11.14 18.91
N GLU A 44 -7.14 11.88 17.89
CA GLU A 44 -7.99 12.91 17.26
C GLU A 44 -9.21 12.28 16.57
N LEU A 45 -9.03 11.13 15.91
CA LEU A 45 -10.12 10.37 15.29
C LEU A 45 -11.02 9.72 16.34
N GLU A 46 -10.47 9.13 17.41
CA GLU A 46 -11.22 8.60 18.54
C GLU A 46 -11.99 9.69 19.28
N ALA A 47 -11.40 10.88 19.45
CA ALA A 47 -12.08 12.05 20.00
C ALA A 47 -13.17 12.58 19.06
N ALA A 48 -12.97 12.53 17.74
CA ALA A 48 -13.99 12.90 16.75
C ALA A 48 -15.13 11.88 16.68
N LEU A 49 -14.84 10.60 16.90
CA LEU A 49 -15.82 9.51 16.93
C LEU A 49 -16.59 9.45 18.27
N GLY A 50 -15.92 9.79 19.38
CA GLY A 50 -16.49 9.87 20.73
C GLY A 50 -17.13 11.21 21.09
N ALA A 51 -16.90 12.26 20.28
CA ALA A 51 -17.57 13.54 20.46
C ALA A 51 -19.08 13.36 20.30
N LYS A 52 -19.83 13.65 21.37
CA LYS A 52 -21.29 13.80 21.31
C LYS A 52 -21.62 14.76 20.17
N PRO A 53 -22.66 14.47 19.36
CA PRO A 53 -23.03 15.35 18.25
C PRO A 53 -23.19 16.76 18.80
N LYS A 54 -22.49 17.73 18.19
CA LYS A 54 -22.66 19.16 18.53
C LYS A 54 -24.16 19.44 18.60
N PRO A 55 -24.65 20.12 19.66
CA PRO A 55 -26.08 20.39 19.78
C PRO A 55 -26.51 21.07 18.48
N ALA A 56 -27.56 20.51 17.86
CA ALA A 56 -28.18 21.13 16.69
C ALA A 56 -28.47 22.60 17.03
N MET A 57 -28.24 23.51 16.08
CA MET A 57 -28.65 24.91 16.24
C MET A 57 -30.06 24.93 16.82
N THR A 58 -30.22 25.56 17.97
CA THR A 58 -31.52 25.70 18.63
C THR A 58 -32.48 26.40 17.67
N LEU A 59 -33.76 26.02 17.74
CA LEU A 59 -34.85 26.51 16.89
C LEU A 59 -34.87 28.05 16.80
N ASP A 60 -34.36 28.73 17.83
CA ASP A 60 -34.22 30.18 17.92
C ASP A 60 -33.31 30.81 16.85
N MET A 61 -32.32 30.08 16.31
CA MET A 61 -31.46 30.57 15.22
C MET A 61 -32.10 30.44 13.82
N ILE A 62 -33.17 29.67 13.71
CA ILE A 62 -33.88 29.41 12.45
C ILE A 62 -34.95 30.49 12.21
N SER A 63 -35.46 31.08 13.29
CA SER A 63 -36.61 32.00 13.29
C SER A 63 -36.44 33.30 12.47
N THR A 64 -35.23 33.72 12.12
CA THR A 64 -34.99 34.95 11.33
C THR A 64 -34.94 34.73 9.81
N LYS A 65 -35.07 33.48 9.34
CA LYS A 65 -34.98 33.11 7.92
C LYS A 65 -36.35 32.82 7.30
N THR A 66 -36.46 32.99 5.98
CA THR A 66 -37.68 32.66 5.24
C THR A 66 -38.02 31.17 5.39
N GLY A 67 -39.31 30.80 5.42
CA GLY A 67 -39.73 29.41 5.69
C GLY A 67 -39.11 28.35 4.76
N ARG A 68 -38.71 28.73 3.53
CA ARG A 68 -37.97 27.87 2.60
C ARG A 68 -36.53 27.60 3.06
N GLU A 69 -35.82 28.62 3.52
CA GLU A 69 -34.46 28.47 4.07
C GLU A 69 -34.45 27.64 5.36
N GLN A 70 -35.49 27.78 6.19
CA GLN A 70 -35.66 26.96 7.39
C GLN A 70 -35.83 25.47 7.04
N ALA A 71 -36.65 25.17 6.02
CA ALA A 71 -36.84 23.81 5.53
C ALA A 71 -35.54 23.21 4.97
N GLU A 72 -34.78 23.96 4.17
CA GLU A 72 -33.49 23.48 3.64
C GLU A 72 -32.46 23.21 4.75
N ILE A 73 -32.38 24.09 5.75
CA ILE A 73 -31.47 23.89 6.89
C ILE A 73 -31.86 22.65 7.68
N PHE A 74 -33.16 22.44 7.91
CA PHE A 74 -33.67 21.24 8.58
C PHE A 74 -33.34 19.97 7.78
N MET A 75 -33.59 19.98 6.47
CA MET A 75 -33.26 18.84 5.58
C MET A 75 -31.77 18.51 5.63
N ARG A 76 -30.88 19.52 5.52
CA ARG A 76 -29.42 19.31 5.65
C ARG A 76 -29.00 18.77 7.02
N GLN A 77 -29.68 19.18 8.09
CA GLN A 77 -29.40 18.64 9.43
C GLN A 77 -29.83 17.17 9.55
N GLN A 78 -30.98 16.81 9.00
CA GLN A 78 -31.45 15.43 8.96
C GLN A 78 -30.55 14.55 8.10
N GLU A 79 -30.16 15.01 6.92
CA GLU A 79 -29.19 14.31 6.06
C GLU A 79 -27.88 14.03 6.79
N LYS A 80 -27.32 15.03 7.49
CA LYS A 80 -26.09 14.84 8.28
C LYS A 80 -26.26 13.84 9.43
N ARG A 81 -27.43 13.81 10.06
CA ARG A 81 -27.74 12.83 11.11
C ARG A 81 -27.79 11.42 10.53
N PHE A 82 -28.52 11.23 9.43
CA PHE A 82 -28.61 9.94 8.75
C PHE A 82 -27.26 9.48 8.21
N GLU A 83 -26.46 10.37 7.62
CA GLU A 83 -25.12 10.03 7.15
C GLU A 83 -24.22 9.57 8.31
N GLY A 84 -24.32 10.23 9.47
CA GLY A 84 -23.62 9.83 10.70
C GLY A 84 -24.04 8.45 11.22
N GLU A 85 -25.34 8.17 11.23
CA GLU A 85 -25.88 6.87 11.63
C GLU A 85 -25.49 5.75 10.67
N ILE A 86 -25.60 5.99 9.36
CA ILE A 86 -25.19 5.05 8.32
C ILE A 86 -23.70 4.75 8.46
N ARG A 87 -22.84 5.77 8.59
CA ARG A 87 -21.40 5.55 8.80
C ARG A 87 -21.13 4.67 10.01
N ARG A 88 -21.80 4.92 11.14
CA ARG A 88 -21.63 4.13 12.37
C ARG A 88 -22.05 2.68 12.16
N ARG A 89 -23.19 2.44 11.51
CA ARG A 89 -23.68 1.08 11.20
C ARG A 89 -22.72 0.36 10.27
N VAL A 90 -22.29 1.01 9.19
CA VAL A 90 -21.31 0.45 8.23
C VAL A 90 -19.99 0.15 8.93
N GLN A 91 -19.49 1.03 9.79
CA GLN A 91 -18.26 0.78 10.55
C GLN A 91 -18.40 -0.40 11.51
N ALA A 92 -19.53 -0.53 12.21
CA ALA A 92 -19.80 -1.65 13.10
C ALA A 92 -19.90 -2.98 12.33
N GLU A 93 -20.56 -2.98 11.18
CA GLU A 93 -20.68 -4.16 10.31
C GLU A 93 -19.32 -4.57 9.72
N VAL A 94 -18.53 -3.61 9.25
CA VAL A 94 -17.17 -3.86 8.77
C VAL A 94 -16.29 -4.40 9.90
N ALA A 95 -16.42 -3.88 11.13
CA ALA A 95 -15.67 -4.39 12.28
C ALA A 95 -16.06 -5.82 12.63
N ALA A 96 -17.36 -6.14 12.66
CA ALA A 96 -17.86 -7.50 12.89
C ALA A 96 -17.39 -8.47 11.79
N TRP A 97 -17.41 -8.03 10.53
CA TRP A 97 -16.91 -8.80 9.42
C TRP A 97 -15.39 -9.04 9.52
N MET A 98 -14.61 -8.02 9.89
CA MET A 98 -13.18 -8.20 10.15
C MET A 98 -12.92 -9.18 11.29
N GLU A 99 -13.67 -9.11 12.38
CA GLU A 99 -13.53 -10.02 13.51
C GLU A 99 -13.85 -11.47 13.12
N GLN A 100 -14.86 -11.68 12.26
CA GLN A 100 -15.19 -12.99 11.72
C GLN A 100 -14.12 -13.52 10.75
N MET A 101 -13.55 -12.68 9.89
CA MET A 101 -12.60 -13.10 8.84
C MET A 101 -11.16 -13.23 9.35
N LEU A 102 -10.78 -12.45 10.37
CA LEU A 102 -9.41 -12.43 10.92
C LEU A 102 -8.89 -13.82 11.32
N PRO A 103 -9.67 -14.68 12.03
CA PRO A 103 -9.25 -16.04 12.35
C PRO A 103 -8.96 -16.89 11.11
N GLU A 104 -9.79 -16.80 10.08
CA GLU A 104 -9.62 -17.57 8.85
C GLU A 104 -8.34 -17.13 8.11
N TYR A 105 -8.10 -15.82 8.01
CA TYR A 105 -6.87 -15.29 7.43
C TYR A 105 -5.63 -15.70 8.22
N LYS A 106 -5.68 -15.68 9.56
CA LYS A 106 -4.57 -16.17 10.40
C LYS A 106 -4.29 -17.64 10.14
N LYS A 107 -5.33 -18.48 10.05
CA LYS A 107 -5.18 -19.90 9.74
C LYS A 107 -4.51 -20.11 8.39
N ARG A 108 -4.95 -19.40 7.34
CA ARG A 108 -4.35 -19.47 5.99
C ARG A 108 -2.90 -18.97 5.97
N LEU A 109 -2.57 -17.94 6.75
CA LEU A 109 -1.20 -17.48 6.92
C LEU A 109 -0.33 -18.56 7.58
N GLU A 110 -0.82 -19.18 8.66
CA GLU A 110 -0.10 -20.26 9.33
C GLU A 110 0.10 -21.49 8.43
N GLU A 111 -0.92 -21.86 7.64
CA GLU A 111 -0.81 -22.93 6.64
C GLU A 111 0.24 -22.58 5.58
N SER A 112 0.23 -21.34 5.09
CA SER A 112 1.22 -20.87 4.11
C SER A 112 2.63 -20.88 4.70
N ASP A 113 2.81 -20.39 5.93
CA ASP A 113 4.08 -20.44 6.66
C ASP A 113 4.57 -21.88 6.88
N ARG A 114 3.66 -22.81 7.16
CA ARG A 114 4.00 -24.24 7.28
C ARG A 114 4.47 -24.79 5.94
N VAL A 115 3.77 -24.50 4.84
CA VAL A 115 4.16 -24.96 3.50
C VAL A 115 5.53 -24.40 3.13
N ILE A 116 5.79 -23.13 3.39
CA ILE A 116 7.09 -22.49 3.15
C ILE A 116 8.16 -23.17 4.00
N LYS A 117 7.98 -23.28 5.32
CA LYS A 117 8.98 -23.88 6.24
C LYS A 117 9.23 -25.37 5.99
N THR A 118 8.24 -26.10 5.50
CA THR A 118 8.36 -27.54 5.19
C THR A 118 8.96 -27.80 3.81
N ARG A 119 9.16 -26.76 2.99
CA ARG A 119 9.82 -26.87 1.69
C ARG A 119 11.27 -27.29 1.87
N LYS A 120 11.52 -28.59 1.77
CA LYS A 120 12.87 -29.16 1.69
C LYS A 120 13.39 -28.84 0.28
N GLY A 121 14.33 -27.90 0.19
CA GLY A 121 15.05 -27.66 -1.07
C GLY A 121 15.72 -28.95 -1.56
N PHE A 122 15.92 -29.05 -2.87
CA PHE A 122 16.58 -30.21 -3.47
C PHE A 122 18.06 -30.32 -3.05
N MET A 123 18.70 -29.19 -2.76
CA MET A 123 20.10 -29.11 -2.39
C MET A 123 20.40 -28.00 -1.38
N LYS A 124 21.54 -28.13 -0.70
CA LYS A 124 22.10 -27.05 0.12
C LYS A 124 22.64 -25.92 -0.77
N LYS A 125 22.56 -24.68 -0.31
CA LYS A 125 23.08 -23.46 -0.90
C LYS A 125 24.56 -23.56 -1.22
N ALA A 126 25.33 -24.26 -0.38
CA ALA A 126 26.73 -24.54 -0.66
C ALA A 126 26.93 -25.36 -1.94
N LEU A 127 26.03 -26.33 -2.22
CA LEU A 127 26.07 -27.12 -3.45
C LEU A 127 25.55 -26.30 -4.64
N PHE A 128 24.49 -25.52 -4.45
CA PHE A 128 23.99 -24.59 -5.46
C PHE A 128 25.07 -23.60 -5.92
N ASN A 129 25.81 -22.98 -4.99
CA ASN A 129 26.89 -22.06 -5.30
C ASN A 129 28.02 -22.73 -6.07
N LYS A 130 28.31 -24.01 -5.81
CA LYS A 130 29.28 -24.78 -6.60
C LYS A 130 28.81 -24.98 -8.04
N PHE A 131 27.54 -25.32 -8.26
CA PHE A 131 26.97 -25.42 -9.61
C PHE A 131 26.97 -24.07 -10.32
N ARG A 132 26.54 -23.01 -9.65
CA ARG A 132 26.58 -21.64 -10.17
C ARG A 132 27.99 -21.23 -10.59
N PHE A 133 29.00 -21.50 -9.75
CA PHE A 133 30.39 -21.19 -10.05
C PHE A 133 30.95 -22.03 -11.21
N ALA A 134 30.58 -23.30 -11.29
CA ALA A 134 31.00 -24.19 -12.37
C ALA A 134 30.45 -23.77 -13.75
N ILE A 135 29.27 -23.14 -13.80
CA ILE A 135 28.64 -22.65 -15.04
C ILE A 135 29.06 -21.21 -15.38
N HIS A 136 29.72 -20.52 -14.46
CA HIS A 136 30.20 -19.16 -14.67
C HIS A 136 31.16 -19.05 -15.87
N GLU A 137 31.16 -17.87 -16.50
CA GLU A 137 31.90 -17.59 -17.72
C GLU A 137 33.41 -17.82 -17.58
N ASP A 138 33.95 -17.55 -16.39
CA ASP A 138 35.38 -17.71 -16.08
C ASP A 138 35.84 -19.17 -15.95
N THR A 139 34.91 -20.10 -15.70
CA THR A 139 35.24 -21.48 -15.32
C THR A 139 34.97 -22.49 -16.44
N TYR A 140 34.07 -22.18 -17.38
CA TYR A 140 33.51 -23.17 -18.31
C TYR A 140 33.77 -22.83 -19.79
N SER A 141 34.84 -23.39 -20.36
CA SER A 141 35.36 -23.01 -21.70
C SER A 141 34.64 -23.67 -22.91
N HIS A 142 33.85 -24.73 -22.73
CA HIS A 142 33.44 -25.61 -23.84
C HIS A 142 32.02 -25.39 -24.41
N ARG A 143 31.20 -24.48 -23.85
CA ARG A 143 29.86 -24.13 -24.39
C ARG A 143 29.85 -22.73 -25.02
N SER A 144 28.82 -22.45 -25.83
CA SER A 144 28.59 -21.10 -26.35
C SER A 144 28.24 -20.14 -25.19
N ALA A 145 28.65 -18.87 -25.28
CA ALA A 145 28.39 -17.88 -24.23
C ALA A 145 26.89 -17.69 -23.97
N LYS A 146 26.07 -17.81 -25.02
CA LYS A 146 24.62 -17.70 -24.96
C LYS A 146 23.99 -18.82 -24.12
N GLU A 147 24.36 -20.08 -24.37
CA GLU A 147 23.85 -21.22 -23.59
C GLU A 147 24.24 -21.14 -22.11
N ARG A 148 25.43 -20.59 -21.80
CA ARG A 148 25.85 -20.39 -20.41
C ARG A 148 25.01 -19.32 -19.71
N ALA A 149 24.78 -18.19 -20.38
CA ALA A 149 23.94 -17.13 -19.83
C ALA A 149 22.50 -17.62 -19.55
N GLU A 150 21.93 -18.39 -20.48
CA GLU A 150 20.62 -19.01 -20.31
C GLU A 150 20.58 -19.98 -19.11
N LEU A 151 21.62 -20.81 -18.93
CA LEU A 151 21.72 -21.72 -17.78
C LEU A 151 21.91 -20.98 -16.44
N CYS A 152 22.74 -19.92 -16.42
CA CYS A 152 22.91 -19.08 -15.24
C CYS A 152 21.60 -18.39 -14.85
N GLN A 153 20.90 -17.81 -15.82
CA GLN A 153 19.60 -17.19 -15.60
C GLN A 153 18.59 -18.22 -15.08
N TRP A 154 18.53 -19.40 -15.70
CA TRP A 154 17.65 -20.48 -15.26
C TRP A 154 17.93 -20.91 -13.81
N LEU A 155 19.20 -21.03 -13.42
CA LEU A 155 19.58 -21.35 -12.05
C LEU A 155 19.18 -20.26 -11.06
N GLU A 156 19.32 -18.98 -11.43
CA GLU A 156 18.90 -17.87 -10.58
C GLU A 156 17.37 -17.82 -10.39
N GLU A 157 16.62 -18.06 -11.47
CA GLU A 157 15.15 -18.15 -11.42
C GLU A 157 14.67 -19.30 -10.52
N HIS A 158 15.38 -20.44 -10.57
CA HIS A 158 15.00 -21.64 -9.82
C HIS A 158 15.70 -21.76 -8.45
N GLU A 159 16.54 -20.81 -8.04
CA GLU A 159 17.29 -20.87 -6.79
C GLU A 159 16.36 -21.08 -5.58
N THR A 160 15.19 -20.43 -5.58
CA THR A 160 14.21 -20.56 -4.49
C THR A 160 13.63 -21.98 -4.38
N VAL A 161 13.55 -22.72 -5.50
CA VAL A 161 13.07 -24.11 -5.54
C VAL A 161 14.18 -25.08 -5.17
N LEU A 162 15.40 -24.78 -5.61
CA LEU A 162 16.55 -25.67 -5.46
C LEU A 162 17.14 -25.59 -4.06
N VAL A 163 17.21 -24.40 -3.48
CA VAL A 163 17.75 -24.15 -2.13
C VAL A 163 16.64 -24.23 -1.09
N ALA A 164 16.96 -24.79 0.07
CA ALA A 164 16.01 -24.88 1.16
C ALA A 164 15.73 -23.50 1.80
N GLU A 165 14.52 -23.34 2.33
CA GLU A 165 14.04 -22.06 2.91
C GLU A 165 14.82 -21.62 4.16
N ASP A 166 15.47 -22.54 4.85
CA ASP A 166 16.36 -22.26 5.97
C ASP A 166 17.62 -21.48 5.54
N GLU A 167 18.14 -21.73 4.34
CA GLU A 167 19.36 -21.12 3.82
C GLU A 167 19.10 -19.91 2.91
N LYS A 168 17.90 -19.81 2.32
CA LYS A 168 17.42 -18.63 1.58
C LYS A 168 15.92 -18.43 1.83
N PRO A 169 15.55 -17.62 2.84
CA PRO A 169 14.15 -17.33 3.13
C PRO A 169 13.49 -16.61 1.94
N THR A 170 12.32 -17.07 1.53
CA THR A 170 11.47 -16.38 0.57
C THR A 170 11.05 -15.05 1.19
N THR A 171 11.62 -13.97 0.67
CA THR A 171 11.21 -12.60 1.02
C THR A 171 9.88 -12.30 0.34
N LEU A 172 8.81 -12.26 1.14
CA LEU A 172 7.52 -11.77 0.67
C LEU A 172 7.59 -10.26 0.39
N PRO A 173 6.93 -9.77 -0.68
CA PRO A 173 6.90 -8.35 -0.97
C PRO A 173 6.27 -7.57 0.19
N THR A 174 6.82 -6.38 0.45
CA THR A 174 6.33 -5.49 1.50
C THR A 174 4.94 -4.94 1.16
N LEU A 175 4.20 -4.47 2.16
CA LEU A 175 2.88 -3.87 1.95
C LEU A 175 2.95 -2.69 0.95
N GLU A 176 4.01 -1.88 1.02
CA GLU A 176 4.21 -0.76 0.10
C GLU A 176 4.40 -1.22 -1.35
N GLU A 177 5.16 -2.28 -1.56
CA GLU A 177 5.35 -2.89 -2.89
C GLU A 177 4.05 -3.50 -3.41
N LEU A 178 3.28 -4.17 -2.56
CA LEU A 178 1.96 -4.69 -2.92
C LEU A 178 0.98 -3.57 -3.28
N MET A 179 1.01 -2.45 -2.55
CA MET A 179 0.18 -1.28 -2.87
C MET A 179 0.59 -0.65 -4.20
N ARG A 180 1.89 -0.46 -4.45
CA ARG A 180 2.40 0.03 -5.74
C ARG A 180 2.01 -0.90 -6.89
N ASN A 181 2.14 -2.21 -6.71
CA ASN A 181 1.73 -3.20 -7.71
C ASN A 181 0.22 -3.15 -7.95
N ARG A 182 -0.59 -3.02 -6.90
CA ARG A 182 -2.05 -2.87 -7.03
C ARG A 182 -2.41 -1.60 -7.80
N GLU A 183 -1.74 -0.49 -7.52
CA GLU A 183 -1.94 0.76 -8.27
C GLU A 183 -1.54 0.63 -9.73
N ALA A 184 -0.42 -0.03 -10.03
CA ALA A 184 0.02 -0.31 -11.39
C ALA A 184 -1.01 -1.17 -12.15
N ILE A 185 -1.50 -2.24 -11.54
CA ILE A 185 -2.56 -3.10 -12.10
C ILE A 185 -3.84 -2.29 -12.32
N ARG A 186 -4.23 -1.45 -11.37
CA ARG A 186 -5.43 -0.61 -11.49
C ARG A 186 -5.30 0.39 -12.63
N ARG A 187 -4.12 1.01 -12.81
CA ARG A 187 -3.83 1.90 -13.94
C ARG A 187 -3.91 1.15 -15.26
N ALA A 188 -3.23 0.00 -15.38
CA ALA A 188 -3.26 -0.83 -16.58
C ALA A 188 -4.70 -1.28 -16.93
N ASN A 189 -5.50 -1.69 -15.94
CA ASN A 189 -6.90 -2.07 -16.16
C ASN A 189 -7.77 -0.87 -16.57
N SER A 190 -7.54 0.30 -15.97
CA SER A 190 -8.21 1.54 -16.38
C SER A 190 -7.86 1.91 -17.82
N GLU A 191 -6.60 1.76 -18.23
CA GLU A 191 -6.15 2.04 -19.59
C GLU A 191 -6.76 1.06 -20.59
N ARG A 192 -6.78 -0.23 -20.26
CA ARG A 192 -7.46 -1.27 -21.06
C ARG A 192 -8.95 -0.97 -21.22
N SER A 193 -9.63 -0.59 -20.15
CA SER A 193 -11.05 -0.22 -20.18
C SER A 193 -11.31 1.03 -21.05
N LYS A 194 -10.46 2.07 -20.92
CA LYS A 194 -10.55 3.27 -21.77
C LYS A 194 -10.31 2.94 -23.24
N ALA A 195 -9.32 2.12 -23.54
CA ALA A 195 -9.02 1.68 -24.91
C ALA A 195 -10.18 0.86 -25.51
N ALA A 196 -10.78 -0.04 -24.72
CA ALA A 196 -11.96 -0.79 -25.15
C ALA A 196 -13.16 0.12 -25.43
N HIS A 197 -13.44 1.10 -24.56
CA HIS A 197 -14.49 2.09 -24.79
C HIS A 197 -14.24 2.96 -26.02
N ALA A 198 -13.00 3.37 -26.25
CA ALA A 198 -12.63 4.15 -27.43
C ALA A 198 -12.84 3.36 -28.73
N ARG A 199 -12.46 2.07 -28.74
CA ARG A 199 -12.70 1.16 -29.89
C ARG A 199 -14.19 0.97 -30.17
N ALA A 200 -14.98 0.66 -29.13
CA ALA A 200 -16.43 0.48 -29.28
C ALA A 200 -17.14 1.77 -29.75
N LYS A 201 -16.64 2.95 -29.35
CA LYS A 201 -17.15 4.23 -29.84
C LYS A 201 -16.80 4.44 -31.33
N ALA A 202 -15.56 4.13 -31.73
CA ALA A 202 -15.13 4.25 -33.12
C ALA A 202 -15.89 3.30 -34.05
N GLU A 203 -16.16 2.06 -33.62
CA GLU A 203 -16.98 1.09 -34.36
C GLU A 203 -18.41 1.61 -34.59
N ARG A 204 -19.07 2.11 -33.54
CA ARG A 204 -20.42 2.70 -33.67
C ARG A 204 -20.46 3.92 -34.59
N GLU A 205 -19.42 4.75 -34.57
CA GLU A 205 -19.30 5.90 -35.47
C GLU A 205 -19.05 5.46 -36.93
N ALA A 206 -18.31 4.37 -37.14
CA ALA A 206 -18.11 3.78 -38.46
C ALA A 206 -19.40 3.16 -39.02
N GLU A 207 -20.11 2.35 -38.23
CA GLU A 207 -21.41 1.76 -38.58
C GLU A 207 -22.43 2.85 -38.96
N LYS A 208 -22.46 3.95 -38.19
CA LYS A 208 -23.35 5.09 -38.49
C LYS A 208 -23.00 5.75 -39.83
N ARG A 209 -21.71 5.93 -40.13
CA ARG A 209 -21.25 6.52 -41.41
C ARG A 209 -21.56 5.61 -42.60
N GLU A 210 -21.42 4.29 -42.44
CA GLU A 210 -21.81 3.33 -43.48
C GLU A 210 -23.31 3.35 -43.74
N ALA A 211 -24.14 3.40 -42.68
CA ALA A 211 -25.58 3.51 -42.80
C ALA A 211 -26.02 4.83 -43.47
N ASP A 212 -25.39 5.95 -43.12
CA ASP A 212 -25.67 7.25 -43.73
C ASP A 212 -25.26 7.29 -45.21
N ASN A 213 -24.17 6.61 -45.60
CA ASN A 213 -23.73 6.51 -47.00
C ASN A 213 -24.57 5.54 -47.84
N SER A 214 -25.18 4.51 -47.26
CA SER A 214 -26.05 3.58 -48.01
C SER A 214 -27.46 4.11 -48.25
N ALA A 215 -27.84 5.21 -47.60
CA ALA A 215 -29.15 5.85 -47.73
C ALA A 215 -29.20 6.96 -48.79
N LEU A 216 -28.07 7.28 -49.43
CA LEU A 216 -27.92 8.21 -50.56
C LEU A 216 -27.86 7.43 -51.88
#